data_AF-A0A7V9G784-F1
#
_entry.id   AF-A0A7V9G784-F1
#
_cell.length_a   1.000
_cell.length_b   1.000
_cell.length_c   1.000
_cell.angle_alpha   90.00
_cell.angle_beta   90.00
_cell.angle_gamma   90.00
#
_symmetry.space_group_name_H-M   'P 1'
#
loop_
_entity.id
_entity.type
_entity.pdbx_description
1 polymer ?
#
loop_
_entity_poly.entity_id
_entity_poly.type
_entity_poly.pdbx_seq_one_letter_code
_entity_poly.pdbx_strand_id
1 'polypeptide(L)'
;LATKACDRTRPVLDVSGWAHRVSESDVYDSHNYEQDPEKFRDQLAGLAEGKAFVNARDGGKTTMCVPYRNQPYFVSEFGGALWNPDAKKSDPAWGYGTNPKTLEEFYQRFERLCGVLLDDPEMFGYCYTQLTDVFQEQNGIYRFDRRKKFDLARIRKAQIRAAAYELVDAKTEDPAPRRSARLPARAGASAKLAASSRLKKAGSAG
;
A
#
# COMPACT_ATOMS: atom_id res chain seq x y z
N LEU A 1 -0.74 -8.89 -19.36
CA LEU A 1 0.20 -7.91 -18.78
C LEU A 1 1.24 -7.48 -19.83
N ALA A 2 1.22 -6.22 -20.27
CA ALA A 2 2.17 -5.73 -21.27
C ALA A 2 3.63 -5.80 -20.79
N THR A 3 3.88 -5.45 -19.51
CA THR A 3 5.21 -5.56 -18.88
C THR A 3 5.78 -6.97 -18.99
N LYS A 4 4.99 -8.00 -18.63
CA LYS A 4 5.41 -9.41 -18.71
C LYS A 4 5.62 -9.92 -20.14
N ALA A 5 4.94 -9.34 -21.12
CA ALA A 5 5.17 -9.66 -22.52
C ALA A 5 6.52 -9.13 -23.01
N CYS A 6 6.99 -8.00 -22.46
CA CYS A 6 8.29 -7.41 -22.78
C CYS A 6 9.43 -8.02 -21.97
N ASP A 7 9.23 -8.24 -20.67
CA ASP A 7 10.24 -8.77 -19.76
C ASP A 7 9.56 -9.56 -18.63
N ARG A 8 9.83 -10.86 -18.59
CA ARG A 8 9.26 -11.78 -17.58
C ARG A 8 9.99 -11.74 -16.24
N THR A 9 11.18 -11.14 -16.18
CA THR A 9 12.03 -11.10 -14.97
C THR A 9 11.66 -9.98 -14.01
N ARG A 10 10.95 -8.94 -14.49
CA ARG A 10 10.54 -7.78 -13.67
C ARG A 10 9.26 -8.09 -12.88
N PRO A 11 9.24 -7.91 -11.55
CA PRO A 11 8.00 -7.91 -10.78
C PRO A 11 7.07 -6.78 -11.23
N VAL A 12 5.76 -7.02 -11.16
CA VAL A 12 4.71 -6.07 -11.54
C VAL A 12 3.87 -5.71 -10.32
N LEU A 13 3.82 -4.40 -10.06
CA LEU A 13 2.84 -3.73 -9.22
C LEU A 13 1.99 -2.88 -10.17
N ASP A 14 0.66 -3.09 -10.21
CA ASP A 14 -0.20 -2.41 -11.19
C ASP A 14 -0.48 -0.95 -10.85
N VAL A 15 -0.58 -0.65 -9.56
CA VAL A 15 -0.80 0.68 -9.00
C VAL A 15 -0.11 0.75 -7.64
N SER A 16 0.19 1.96 -7.17
CA SER A 16 0.57 2.18 -5.77
C SER A 16 -0.67 2.55 -4.96
N GLY A 17 -1.10 1.65 -4.09
CA GLY A 17 -2.26 1.78 -3.23
C GLY A 17 -3.59 1.93 -3.95
N TRP A 18 -4.63 2.19 -3.16
CA TRP A 18 -5.99 2.58 -3.59
C TRP A 18 -6.79 1.57 -4.41
N ALA A 19 -6.43 1.28 -5.65
CA ALA A 19 -7.33 0.62 -6.59
C ALA A 19 -6.61 -0.42 -7.47
N HIS A 20 -6.12 -1.51 -6.88
CA HIS A 20 -5.57 -2.63 -7.64
C HIS A 20 -6.62 -3.22 -8.59
N ARG A 21 -6.35 -3.25 -9.89
CA ARG A 21 -7.29 -3.70 -10.93
C ARG A 21 -6.80 -4.91 -11.72
N VAL A 22 -5.54 -5.32 -11.53
CA VAL A 22 -4.92 -6.40 -12.30
C VAL A 22 -4.64 -7.59 -11.41
N SER A 23 -5.42 -8.65 -11.58
CA SER A 23 -5.25 -9.90 -10.83
C SER A 23 -3.93 -10.60 -11.10
N GLU A 24 -3.21 -10.29 -12.17
CA GLU A 24 -1.97 -10.94 -12.55
C GLU A 24 -0.73 -10.25 -11.97
N SER A 25 -0.89 -9.12 -11.25
CA SER A 25 0.23 -8.44 -10.57
C SER A 25 0.95 -9.38 -9.60
N ASP A 26 2.26 -9.24 -9.53
CA ASP A 26 3.10 -10.08 -8.66
C ASP A 26 3.12 -9.56 -7.23
N VAL A 27 3.06 -8.23 -7.05
CA VAL A 27 3.14 -7.53 -5.76
C VAL A 27 1.79 -6.86 -5.46
N TYR A 28 1.46 -6.74 -4.18
CA TYR A 28 0.28 -6.05 -3.69
C TYR A 28 0.70 -5.00 -2.66
N ASP A 29 0.01 -3.88 -2.56
CA ASP A 29 0.39 -2.85 -1.60
C ASP A 29 -0.82 -2.10 -1.02
N SER A 30 -0.53 -1.11 -0.18
CA SER A 30 -1.51 -0.13 0.27
C SER A 30 -0.84 1.19 0.64
N HIS A 31 -1.67 2.23 0.73
CA HIS A 31 -1.33 3.48 1.41
C HIS A 31 -1.97 3.49 2.79
N ASN A 32 -1.22 3.81 3.84
CA ASN A 32 -1.78 3.95 5.17
C ASN A 32 -1.19 5.18 5.89
N TYR A 33 -2.02 6.20 6.06
CA TYR A 33 -1.65 7.48 6.66
C TYR A 33 -2.09 7.62 8.13
N GLU A 34 -2.54 6.53 8.77
CA GLU A 34 -2.83 6.54 10.21
C GLU A 34 -1.56 6.92 11.00
N GLN A 35 -1.72 7.87 11.93
CA GLN A 35 -0.63 8.47 12.69
C GLN A 35 -0.54 7.93 14.11
N ASP A 36 -1.59 7.27 14.60
CA ASP A 36 -1.59 6.54 15.85
C ASP A 36 -0.95 5.16 15.64
N PRO A 37 0.21 4.86 16.24
CA PRO A 37 0.88 3.59 15.97
C PRO A 37 0.11 2.35 16.42
N GLU A 38 -0.78 2.46 17.41
CA GLU A 38 -1.59 1.31 17.84
C GLU A 38 -2.71 1.03 16.83
N LYS A 39 -3.40 2.06 16.35
CA LYS A 39 -4.39 1.89 15.26
C LYS A 39 -3.74 1.42 13.97
N PHE A 40 -2.56 1.93 13.65
CA PHE A 40 -1.78 1.51 12.48
C PHE A 40 -1.42 0.02 12.58
N ARG A 41 -0.99 -0.44 13.75
CA ARG A 41 -0.77 -1.87 14.04
C ARG A 41 -2.04 -2.69 13.86
N ASP A 42 -3.16 -2.26 14.46
CA ASP A 42 -4.43 -2.98 14.38
C ASP A 42 -4.94 -3.13 12.94
N GLN A 43 -4.77 -2.09 12.12
CA GLN A 43 -5.15 -2.11 10.71
C GLN A 43 -4.32 -3.10 9.88
N LEU A 44 -3.05 -3.32 10.25
CA LEU A 44 -2.12 -4.16 9.51
C LEU A 44 -2.00 -5.58 10.06
N ALA A 45 -2.54 -5.85 11.26
CA ALA A 45 -2.39 -7.12 11.98
C ALA A 45 -2.91 -8.36 11.22
N GLY A 46 -3.83 -8.17 10.25
CA GLY A 46 -4.47 -9.26 9.52
C GLY A 46 -3.60 -9.97 8.47
N LEU A 47 -2.39 -9.47 8.20
CA LEU A 47 -1.58 -9.92 7.06
C LEU A 47 -1.22 -11.41 7.16
N ALA A 48 -0.86 -11.88 8.37
CA ALA A 48 -0.51 -13.28 8.63
C ALA A 48 -1.69 -14.26 8.38
N GLU A 49 -2.94 -13.79 8.52
CA GLU A 49 -4.13 -14.58 8.18
C GLU A 49 -4.60 -14.39 6.72
N GLY A 50 -3.77 -13.80 5.86
CA GLY A 50 -4.11 -13.51 4.46
C GLY A 50 -5.11 -12.36 4.31
N LYS A 51 -5.29 -11.53 5.34
CA LYS A 51 -6.20 -10.37 5.36
C LYS A 51 -5.38 -9.08 5.29
N ALA A 52 -4.71 -8.86 4.16
CA ALA A 52 -3.99 -7.64 3.90
C ALA A 52 -4.91 -6.42 4.03
N PHE A 53 -4.40 -5.33 4.62
CA PHE A 53 -5.08 -4.05 4.60
C PHE A 53 -5.25 -3.59 3.15
N VAL A 54 -6.44 -3.10 2.82
CA VAL A 54 -6.75 -2.57 1.50
C VAL A 54 -7.36 -1.19 1.64
N ASN A 55 -6.93 -0.27 0.79
CA ASN A 55 -7.58 1.02 0.68
C ASN A 55 -9.03 0.84 0.21
N ALA A 56 -9.92 1.62 0.81
CA ALA A 56 -11.34 1.61 0.50
C ALA A 56 -11.87 3.04 0.49
N ARG A 57 -12.91 3.28 -0.30
CA ARG A 57 -13.62 4.57 -0.33
C ARG A 57 -14.80 4.56 0.64
N ASP A 58 -15.50 5.68 0.72
CA ASP A 58 -16.73 5.84 1.53
C ASP A 58 -16.51 5.53 3.02
N GLY A 59 -15.31 5.86 3.54
CA GLY A 59 -14.94 5.59 4.93
C GLY A 59 -14.73 4.11 5.23
N GLY A 60 -14.17 3.35 4.28
CA GLY A 60 -13.87 1.92 4.47
C GLY A 60 -14.97 0.96 4.00
N LYS A 61 -16.10 1.48 3.47
CA LYS A 61 -17.28 0.66 3.14
C LYS A 61 -17.20 -0.01 1.77
N THR A 62 -16.45 0.56 0.84
CA THR A 62 -16.38 0.07 -0.53
C THR A 62 -14.93 -0.24 -0.91
N THR A 63 -14.62 -1.54 -1.05
CA THR A 63 -13.34 -1.98 -1.60
C THR A 63 -13.23 -1.59 -3.08
N MET A 64 -12.07 -1.10 -3.48
CA MET A 64 -11.77 -0.73 -4.87
C MET A 64 -10.74 -1.64 -5.53
N CYS A 65 -10.24 -2.61 -4.77
CA CYS A 65 -9.18 -3.51 -5.20
C CYS A 65 -9.74 -4.89 -5.57
N VAL A 66 -9.09 -5.53 -6.55
CA VAL A 66 -9.18 -6.98 -6.71
C VAL A 66 -8.69 -7.68 -5.43
N PRO A 67 -9.19 -8.87 -5.07
CA PRO A 67 -8.77 -9.53 -3.85
C PRO A 67 -7.26 -9.78 -3.79
N TYR A 68 -6.67 -9.53 -2.62
CA TYR A 68 -5.34 -9.99 -2.26
C TYR A 68 -5.27 -11.52 -2.30
N ARG A 69 -4.16 -12.08 -2.80
CA ARG A 69 -3.98 -13.53 -3.00
C ARG A 69 -2.66 -14.04 -2.45
N ASN A 70 -2.21 -13.53 -1.30
CA ASN A 70 -0.94 -13.90 -0.68
C ASN A 70 0.30 -13.55 -1.53
N GLN A 71 0.19 -12.47 -2.30
CA GLN A 71 1.33 -11.86 -2.99
C GLN A 71 2.28 -11.23 -1.95
N PRO A 72 3.58 -11.02 -2.24
CA PRO A 72 4.39 -10.12 -1.43
C PRO A 72 3.64 -8.80 -1.21
N TYR A 73 3.49 -8.42 0.05
CA TYR A 73 2.74 -7.24 0.48
C TYR A 73 3.63 -6.23 1.20
N PHE A 74 3.41 -4.95 0.92
CA PHE A 74 4.09 -3.85 1.60
C PHE A 74 3.22 -2.60 1.69
N VAL A 75 3.53 -1.70 2.64
CA VAL A 75 2.89 -0.38 2.70
C VAL A 75 3.71 0.60 1.86
N SER A 76 3.28 0.84 0.63
CA SER A 76 4.01 1.66 -0.35
C SER A 76 3.89 3.17 -0.12
N GLU A 77 3.01 3.58 0.80
CA GLU A 77 2.99 4.94 1.30
C GLU A 77 2.49 4.98 2.75
N PHE A 78 3.28 5.55 3.65
CA PHE A 78 2.88 5.78 5.04
C PHE A 78 3.57 7.01 5.64
N GLY A 79 3.12 7.41 6.83
CA GLY A 79 3.66 8.56 7.53
C GLY A 79 3.03 9.86 7.07
N GLY A 80 3.84 10.84 6.67
CA GLY A 80 3.31 12.10 6.17
C GLY A 80 2.74 13.06 7.22
N ALA A 81 3.13 12.91 8.50
CA ALA A 81 2.80 13.88 9.54
C ALA A 81 3.33 15.28 9.19
N LEU A 82 2.50 16.32 9.30
CA LEU A 82 3.00 17.69 9.15
C LEU A 82 3.94 18.02 10.30
N TRP A 83 5.15 18.48 9.96
CA TRP A 83 6.06 19.08 10.92
C TRP A 83 6.81 20.19 10.20
N ASN A 84 6.48 21.46 10.44
CA ASN A 84 7.30 22.56 9.96
C ASN A 84 7.37 23.66 11.03
N PRO A 85 8.47 23.72 11.80
CA PRO A 85 8.61 24.71 12.87
C PRO A 85 8.79 26.14 12.32
N ASP A 86 9.13 26.29 11.04
CA ASP A 86 9.37 27.59 10.40
C ASP A 86 8.16 28.13 9.63
N ALA A 87 7.09 27.33 9.50
CA ALA A 87 5.86 27.77 8.85
C ALA A 87 5.19 28.88 9.65
N LYS A 88 4.79 29.95 8.97
CA LYS A 88 3.91 30.95 9.57
C LYS A 88 2.51 30.38 9.65
N LYS A 89 1.72 30.79 10.65
CA LYS A 89 0.31 30.39 10.78
C LYS A 89 -0.53 30.71 9.53
N SER A 90 -0.12 31.69 8.74
CA SER A 90 -0.77 32.08 7.47
C SER A 90 -0.38 31.21 6.28
N ASP A 91 0.67 30.40 6.39
CA ASP A 91 1.14 29.59 5.28
C ASP A 91 0.20 28.39 5.11
N PRO A 92 -0.27 28.10 3.89
CA PRO A 92 -1.02 26.88 3.64
C PRO A 92 -0.08 25.70 3.90
N ALA A 93 -0.33 24.96 4.98
CA ALA A 93 0.46 23.81 5.38
C ALA A 93 -0.48 22.68 5.83
N TRP A 94 -0.32 21.50 5.25
CA TRP A 94 -1.03 20.30 5.67
C TRP A 94 -0.14 19.05 5.66
N GLY A 95 -0.62 18.02 6.37
CA GLY A 95 -0.08 16.67 6.41
C GLY A 95 -1.14 15.75 7.01
N TYR A 96 -0.81 14.49 7.18
CA TYR A 96 -1.77 13.47 7.56
C TYR A 96 -1.94 13.36 9.08
N GLY A 97 -3.17 13.09 9.51
CA GLY A 97 -3.57 12.89 10.91
C GLY A 97 -3.32 14.09 11.83
N THR A 98 -3.11 13.82 13.11
CA THR A 98 -2.86 14.87 14.12
C THR A 98 -1.40 15.27 14.14
N ASN A 99 -1.10 16.56 13.97
CA ASN A 99 0.29 17.04 13.95
C ASN A 99 1.00 16.76 15.29
N PRO A 100 2.27 16.29 15.26
CA PRO A 100 3.08 16.22 16.46
C PRO A 100 3.26 17.61 17.07
N LYS A 101 3.18 17.71 18.39
CA LYS A 101 3.30 18.98 19.14
C LYS A 101 4.76 19.36 19.37
N THR A 102 5.66 18.38 19.31
CA THR A 102 7.10 18.57 19.52
C THR A 102 7.89 17.75 18.51
N LEU A 103 9.16 18.12 18.31
CA LEU A 103 10.08 17.37 17.46
C LEU A 103 10.29 15.95 17.98
N GLU A 104 10.31 15.80 19.31
CA GLU A 104 10.44 14.49 19.95
C GLU A 104 9.22 13.61 19.68
N GLU A 105 8.01 14.18 19.70
CA GLU A 105 6.79 13.45 19.35
C GLU A 105 6.82 12.98 17.89
N PHE A 106 7.35 13.78 16.97
CA PHE A 106 7.56 13.34 15.59
C PHE A 106 8.49 12.11 15.54
N TYR A 107 9.63 12.15 16.22
CA TYR A 107 10.56 11.02 16.20
C TYR A 107 9.96 9.76 16.82
N GLN A 108 9.33 9.87 17.98
CA GLN A 108 8.69 8.73 18.64
C GLN A 108 7.62 8.11 17.74
N ARG A 109 6.83 8.94 17.05
CA ARG A 109 5.83 8.47 16.10
C ARG A 109 6.47 7.80 14.89
N PHE A 110 7.46 8.43 14.26
CA PHE A 110 8.19 7.88 13.12
C PHE A 110 8.80 6.51 13.46
N GLU A 111 9.48 6.42 14.61
CA GLU A 111 10.09 5.19 15.12
C GLU A 111 9.05 4.08 15.35
N ARG A 112 7.90 4.41 15.96
CA ARG A 112 6.84 3.43 16.21
C ARG A 112 6.14 2.98 14.95
N LEU A 113 5.86 3.88 13.99
CA LEU A 113 5.26 3.51 12.70
C LEU A 113 6.19 2.63 11.87
N CYS A 114 7.48 2.98 11.76
CA CYS A 114 8.47 2.11 11.13
C CYS A 114 8.56 0.76 11.88
N GLY A 115 8.49 0.80 13.21
CA GLY A 115 8.54 -0.38 14.06
C GLY A 115 7.43 -1.39 13.75
N VAL A 116 6.18 -0.93 13.59
CA VAL A 116 5.05 -1.80 13.21
C VAL A 116 5.33 -2.55 11.92
N LEU A 117 5.87 -1.88 10.90
CA LEU A 117 6.18 -2.50 9.60
C LEU A 117 7.39 -3.44 9.68
N LEU A 118 8.42 -3.05 10.42
CA LEU A 118 9.63 -3.84 10.62
C LEU A 118 9.41 -5.08 11.49
N ASP A 119 8.40 -5.09 12.35
CA ASP A 119 8.10 -6.22 13.26
C ASP A 119 7.17 -7.27 12.64
N ASP A 120 6.59 -7.00 11.46
CA ASP A 120 5.69 -7.93 10.78
C ASP A 120 6.48 -8.90 9.87
N PRO A 121 6.44 -10.23 10.12
CA PRO A 121 7.17 -11.23 9.33
C PRO A 121 6.62 -11.44 7.91
N GLU A 122 5.46 -10.88 7.58
CA GLU A 122 4.84 -10.95 6.25
C GLU A 122 4.95 -9.64 5.46
N MET A 123 5.47 -8.57 6.09
CA MET A 123 5.69 -7.26 5.49
C MET A 123 7.10 -7.15 4.88
N PHE A 124 7.22 -7.26 3.55
CA PHE A 124 8.56 -7.29 2.92
C PHE A 124 9.23 -5.92 2.80
N GLY A 125 8.49 -4.83 3.06
CA GLY A 125 9.05 -3.48 2.96
C GLY A 125 8.05 -2.37 3.28
N TYR A 126 8.47 -1.14 3.00
CA TYR A 126 7.64 0.07 3.10
C TYR A 126 8.24 1.24 2.32
N CYS A 127 7.47 2.30 2.11
CA CYS A 127 7.97 3.57 1.58
C CYS A 127 7.36 4.76 2.33
N TYR A 128 8.20 5.57 2.96
CA TYR A 128 7.78 6.73 3.74
C TYR A 128 7.49 7.92 2.82
N THR A 129 6.34 8.56 3.01
CA THR A 129 6.01 9.83 2.36
C THR A 129 6.40 10.99 3.28
N GLN A 130 7.22 11.95 2.86
CA GLN A 130 7.96 12.02 1.60
C GLN A 130 9.39 12.51 1.83
N LEU A 131 10.20 12.54 0.76
CA LEU A 131 11.60 12.95 0.87
C LEU A 131 11.73 14.43 1.21
N THR A 132 11.01 15.33 0.53
CA THR A 132 11.10 16.78 0.71
C THR A 132 9.71 17.36 0.93
N ASP A 133 9.62 18.48 1.64
CA ASP A 133 8.40 19.29 1.61
C ASP A 133 8.07 19.71 0.17
N VAL A 134 6.78 19.74 -0.18
CA VAL A 134 6.31 20.11 -1.52
C VAL A 134 5.13 21.07 -1.40
N PHE A 135 5.35 22.34 -1.72
CA PHE A 135 4.35 23.40 -1.61
C PHE A 135 3.66 23.41 -0.24
N GLN A 136 2.34 23.23 -0.20
CA GLN A 136 1.56 23.17 1.03
C GLN A 136 1.74 21.87 1.82
N GLU A 137 2.31 20.82 1.24
CA GLU A 137 2.53 19.56 1.92
C GLU A 137 3.89 19.58 2.63
N GLN A 138 3.87 19.76 3.95
CA GLN A 138 5.06 20.07 4.75
C GLN A 138 5.46 18.91 5.67
N ASN A 139 5.38 17.69 5.13
CA ASN A 139 5.63 16.42 5.80
C ASN A 139 6.90 15.70 5.30
N GLY A 140 7.77 16.38 4.54
CA GLY A 140 9.00 15.81 4.04
C GLY A 140 10.06 15.63 5.12
N ILE A 141 10.95 14.64 4.95
CA ILE A 141 12.17 14.44 5.78
C ILE A 141 13.18 15.58 5.59
N TYR A 142 13.19 16.18 4.41
CA TYR A 142 13.95 17.38 4.08
C TYR A 142 13.01 18.54 3.82
N ARG A 143 13.57 19.74 3.87
CA ARG A 143 12.87 20.96 3.47
C ARG A 143 12.68 21.00 1.95
N PHE A 144 11.87 21.94 1.48
CA PHE A 144 11.64 22.20 0.06
C PHE A 144 12.96 22.42 -0.72
N ASP A 145 13.93 23.08 -0.09
CA ASP A 145 15.27 23.35 -0.65
C ASP A 145 16.30 22.24 -0.39
N ARG A 146 15.85 21.06 0.06
CA ARG A 146 16.66 19.87 0.39
C ARG A 146 17.63 20.06 1.56
N ARG A 147 17.54 21.16 2.33
CA ARG A 147 18.27 21.25 3.61
C ARG A 147 17.69 20.27 4.63
N LYS A 148 18.53 19.85 5.58
CA LYS A 148 18.13 18.96 6.68
C LYS A 148 17.00 19.60 7.49
N LYS A 149 15.99 18.78 7.78
CA LYS A 149 14.85 19.16 8.63
C LYS A 149 14.86 18.41 9.96
N PHE A 150 15.39 17.19 9.93
CA PHE A 150 15.53 16.29 11.08
C PHE A 150 16.99 15.86 11.27
N ASP A 151 17.25 15.20 12.39
CA ASP A 151 18.43 14.39 12.63
C ASP A 151 18.35 13.11 11.79
N LEU A 152 19.08 13.10 10.69
CA LEU A 152 19.10 11.99 9.75
C LEU A 152 19.73 10.72 10.34
N ALA A 153 20.59 10.83 11.34
CA ALA A 153 21.15 9.65 12.00
C ALA A 153 20.06 8.92 12.78
N ARG A 154 19.17 9.66 13.46
CA ARG A 154 18.02 9.10 14.17
C ARG A 154 16.98 8.50 13.21
N ILE A 155 16.62 9.21 12.15
CA ILE A 155 15.72 8.72 11.09
C ILE A 155 16.26 7.44 10.45
N ARG A 156 17.57 7.39 10.17
CA ARG A 156 18.22 6.19 9.65
C ARG A 156 18.15 5.05 10.67
N LYS A 157 18.52 5.30 11.93
CA LYS A 157 18.55 4.28 12.99
C LYS A 157 17.20 3.57 13.16
N ALA A 158 16.10 4.31 13.04
CA ALA A 158 14.74 3.77 13.12
C ALA A 158 14.41 2.74 12.02
N GLN A 159 15.13 2.77 10.89
CA GLN A 159 14.82 1.99 9.69
C GLN A 159 15.78 0.82 9.43
N ILE A 160 17.01 0.87 9.95
CA ILE A 160 18.11 -0.05 9.54
C ILE A 160 18.29 -1.28 10.41
N ARG A 161 17.44 -1.49 11.42
CA ARG A 161 17.45 -2.76 12.16
C ARG A 161 16.91 -3.87 11.25
N ALA A 162 17.35 -5.10 11.50
CA ALA A 162 16.80 -6.26 10.80
C ALA A 162 15.27 -6.29 10.95
N ALA A 163 14.57 -6.46 9.84
CA ALA A 163 13.12 -6.62 9.82
C ALA A 163 12.76 -8.07 10.17
N ALA A 164 11.61 -8.30 10.81
CA ALA A 164 11.11 -9.63 11.10
C ALA A 164 11.03 -10.50 9.84
N TYR A 165 10.62 -9.90 8.71
CA TYR A 165 10.60 -10.54 7.39
C TYR A 165 11.96 -11.14 6.99
N GLU A 166 13.07 -10.43 7.23
CA GLU A 166 14.43 -10.88 6.91
C GLU A 166 14.88 -12.04 7.80
N LEU A 167 14.25 -12.21 8.96
CA LEU A 167 14.60 -13.24 9.95
C LEU A 167 13.80 -14.54 9.78
N VAL A 168 12.79 -14.56 8.91
CA VAL A 168 11.95 -15.75 8.67
C VAL A 168 12.75 -16.84 7.94
N ASP A 169 13.58 -16.48 6.97
CA ASP A 169 14.36 -17.43 6.16
C ASP A 169 15.60 -17.96 6.90
N ALA A 170 16.11 -17.26 7.92
CA ALA A 170 17.24 -17.73 8.73
C ALA A 170 16.91 -18.97 9.59
N LYS A 171 15.65 -19.43 9.60
CA LYS A 171 15.18 -20.58 10.39
C LYS A 171 14.61 -21.75 9.57
N THR A 172 14.51 -21.62 8.24
CA THR A 172 13.98 -22.71 7.41
C THR A 172 15.05 -23.19 6.43
N GLU A 173 15.59 -24.39 6.70
CA GLU A 173 16.27 -25.16 5.66
C GLU A 173 15.21 -25.49 4.60
N ASP A 174 15.34 -24.85 3.43
CA ASP A 174 14.49 -24.96 2.23
C ASP A 174 13.25 -24.03 2.17
N PRO A 175 13.38 -22.80 1.63
CA PRO A 175 12.23 -21.96 1.33
C PRO A 175 11.60 -22.49 0.04
N ALA A 176 10.70 -23.47 0.16
CA ALA A 176 9.78 -23.77 -0.91
C ALA A 176 9.16 -22.43 -1.36
N PRO A 177 9.19 -22.07 -2.66
CA PRO A 177 8.75 -20.76 -3.12
C PRO A 177 7.32 -20.54 -2.62
N ARG A 178 7.12 -19.49 -1.81
CA ARG A 178 5.80 -19.05 -1.34
C ARG A 178 4.89 -19.07 -2.57
N ARG A 179 3.98 -20.05 -2.63
CA ARG A 179 3.32 -20.45 -3.89
C ARG A 179 2.68 -19.22 -4.50
N SER A 180 3.25 -18.71 -5.60
CA SER A 180 2.51 -17.83 -6.50
C SER A 180 1.26 -18.62 -6.88
N ALA A 181 0.08 -18.14 -6.50
CA ALA A 181 -1.17 -18.78 -6.88
C ALA A 181 -1.17 -18.90 -8.41
N ARG A 182 -0.91 -20.12 -8.91
CA ARG A 182 -0.94 -20.41 -10.34
C ARG A 182 -2.40 -20.20 -10.75
N LEU A 183 -2.68 -19.14 -11.49
CA LEU A 183 -4.01 -18.89 -12.02
C LEU A 183 -4.47 -20.15 -12.77
N PRO A 184 -5.66 -20.70 -12.49
CA PRO A 184 -6.17 -21.80 -13.28
C PRO A 184 -6.27 -21.32 -14.73
N ALA A 185 -5.71 -22.10 -15.65
CA ALA A 185 -5.81 -21.83 -17.07
C ALA A 185 -7.29 -21.65 -17.44
N ARG A 186 -7.62 -20.55 -18.11
CA ARG A 186 -8.98 -20.29 -18.61
C ARG A 186 -9.41 -21.48 -19.48
N ALA A 187 -10.38 -22.26 -19.02
CA ALA A 187 -11.14 -23.15 -19.89
C ALA A 187 -11.93 -22.27 -20.86
N GLY A 188 -11.67 -22.43 -22.17
CA GLY A 188 -12.36 -21.68 -23.21
C GLY A 188 -13.86 -21.98 -23.20
N ALA A 189 -14.66 -20.99 -22.80
CA ALA A 189 -16.09 -21.01 -23.02
C ALA A 189 -16.37 -20.54 -24.45
N SER A 190 -16.57 -21.51 -25.35
CA SER A 190 -17.09 -21.26 -26.70
C SER A 190 -18.58 -20.93 -26.57
N ALA A 191 -18.95 -19.64 -26.69
CA ALA A 191 -20.34 -19.23 -26.75
C ALA A 191 -20.91 -19.55 -28.15
N LYS A 192 -21.75 -20.59 -28.25
CA LYS A 192 -22.65 -20.76 -29.40
C LYS A 192 -23.80 -19.75 -29.26
N LEU A 193 -23.86 -18.78 -30.17
CA LEU A 193 -25.03 -17.94 -30.37
C LEU A 193 -26.12 -18.79 -31.05
N ALA A 194 -27.23 -19.05 -30.35
CA ALA A 194 -28.45 -19.56 -30.97
C ALA A 194 -29.41 -18.39 -31.20
N ALA A 195 -29.57 -17.99 -32.46
CA ALA A 195 -30.63 -17.07 -32.87
C ALA A 195 -31.97 -17.82 -32.87
N SER A 196 -32.93 -17.34 -32.07
CA SER A 196 -34.33 -17.78 -32.13
C SER A 196 -35.18 -16.63 -32.66
N SER A 197 -35.50 -16.71 -33.95
CA SER A 197 -36.59 -15.99 -34.57
C SER A 197 -37.91 -16.72 -34.26
N ARG A 198 -38.90 -16.02 -33.70
CA ARG A 198 -40.31 -16.37 -33.93
C ARG A 198 -41.24 -15.19 -33.71
N LEU A 199 -41.97 -14.92 -34.79
CA LEU A 199 -43.06 -13.98 -34.96
C LEU A 199 -44.14 -14.10 -33.86
N LYS A 200 -44.71 -12.97 -33.47
CA LYS A 200 -46.12 -12.90 -33.06
C LYS A 200 -46.84 -11.78 -33.82
N LYS A 201 -48.08 -12.12 -34.13
CA LYS A 201 -48.99 -11.64 -35.18
C LYS A 201 -49.58 -10.24 -34.93
N ALA A 202 -50.02 -9.68 -36.05
CA ALA A 202 -50.92 -8.55 -36.21
C ALA A 202 -52.33 -8.75 -35.61
N GLY A 203 -53.00 -7.60 -35.45
CA GLY A 203 -54.44 -7.40 -35.23
C GLY A 203 -54.69 -6.42 -34.07
N SER A 204 -55.53 -5.39 -34.11
CA SER A 204 -56.34 -4.68 -35.10
C SER A 204 -57.22 -3.73 -34.26
N ALA A 205 -57.34 -2.47 -34.69
CA ALA A 205 -58.48 -1.54 -34.48
C ALA A 205 -58.95 -1.18 -33.05
N GLY A 206 -59.10 0.13 -32.82
CA GLY A 206 -59.73 0.75 -31.65
C GLY A 206 -59.14 2.10 -31.33
#